data_AF-A6JSA2-F1
#
_entry.id   AF-A6JSA2-F1
#
_cell.length_a   1.000
_cell.length_b   1.000
_cell.length_c   1.000
_cell.angle_alpha   90.00
_cell.angle_beta   90.00
_cell.angle_gamma   90.00
#
_symmetry.space_group_name_H-M   'P 1'
#
loop_
_entity.id
_entity.type
_entity.pdbx_description
1 polymer ?
#
loop_
_entity_poly.entity_id
_entity_poly.type
_entity_poly.pdbx_seq_one_letter_code
_entity_poly.pdbx_strand_id
1 'polypeptide(L)'
;MVELGMLLGGQPTSTRAQMQQVLELEIQLATITVPQDQRRDEEKIYHKMSISELQTLAPSMDWLEFLSFLLSPLELGDSEPVVVYGTEYLQQVSELINRTEPSILNNYLIWNLVQKTTSSLDQRFETAQEKLLETLYGTKKSCTPRWQTCISNTDDALGFALGSLFVKATFDRQSKEIAEGMISEIRAAFEETLENLVWMDEKTRLAAKEKADAIYDMIGFPDFILEPRELDDVYDGVSIVVHSTNLPSLELWSCSWPQ
;
A
#
# COMPACT_ATOMS: atom_id res chain seq x y z
N MET A 1 0.56 -5.81 21.13
CA MET A 1 -0.81 -6.34 21.33
C MET A 1 -1.34 -6.07 22.73
N VAL A 2 -0.94 -6.81 23.78
CA VAL A 2 -1.57 -6.71 25.12
C VAL A 2 -1.49 -5.31 25.74
N GLU A 3 -0.32 -4.65 25.67
CA GLU A 3 -0.13 -3.30 26.20
C GLU A 3 -1.10 -2.29 25.55
N LEU A 4 -1.19 -2.31 24.23
CA LEU A 4 -2.13 -1.46 23.47
C LEU A 4 -3.59 -1.78 23.81
N GLY A 5 -3.96 -3.05 23.95
CA GLY A 5 -5.31 -3.45 24.36
C GLY A 5 -5.68 -2.96 25.77
N MET A 6 -4.73 -2.85 26.70
CA MET A 6 -4.96 -2.25 28.02
C MET A 6 -5.11 -0.73 27.95
N LEU A 7 -4.34 -0.05 27.10
CA LEU A 7 -4.47 1.40 26.88
C LEU A 7 -5.84 1.79 26.31
N LEU A 8 -6.48 0.89 25.56
CA LEU A 8 -7.85 1.02 25.06
C LEU A 8 -8.94 0.60 26.07
N GLY A 9 -8.56 0.34 27.33
CA GLY A 9 -9.51 0.04 28.42
C GLY A 9 -9.75 -1.44 28.69
N GLY A 10 -9.01 -2.35 28.05
CA GLY A 10 -9.13 -3.80 28.29
C GLY A 10 -8.56 -4.27 29.63
N GLN A 11 -9.16 -5.31 30.21
CA GLN A 11 -8.69 -5.93 31.46
C GLN A 11 -7.52 -6.91 31.21
N PRO A 12 -6.44 -6.91 32.03
CA PRO A 12 -5.19 -7.59 31.70
C PRO A 12 -5.32 -9.08 31.32
N THR A 13 -6.05 -9.87 32.11
CA THR A 13 -6.21 -11.31 31.88
C THR A 13 -7.03 -11.60 30.63
N SER A 14 -8.12 -10.85 30.42
CA SER A 14 -9.00 -11.01 29.27
C SER A 14 -8.31 -10.55 27.97
N THR A 15 -7.68 -9.38 27.99
CA THR A 15 -6.91 -8.84 26.85
C THR A 15 -5.81 -9.80 26.42
N ARG A 16 -5.09 -10.42 27.37
CA ARG A 16 -4.06 -11.41 27.04
C ARG A 16 -4.63 -12.61 26.28
N ALA A 17 -5.75 -13.17 26.76
CA ALA A 17 -6.39 -14.31 26.11
C ALA A 17 -6.90 -13.96 24.71
N GLN A 18 -7.56 -12.81 24.55
CA GLN A 18 -8.06 -12.35 23.24
C GLN A 18 -6.93 -12.07 22.25
N MET A 19 -5.87 -11.40 22.68
CA MET A 19 -4.71 -11.11 21.82
C MET A 19 -3.94 -12.39 21.43
N GLN A 20 -3.95 -13.42 22.28
CA GLN A 20 -3.39 -14.72 21.94
C GLN A 20 -4.17 -15.38 20.80
N GLN A 21 -5.51 -15.32 20.82
CA GLN A 21 -6.35 -15.83 19.72
C GLN A 21 -6.13 -15.06 18.41
N VAL A 22 -5.98 -13.72 18.50
CA VAL A 22 -5.65 -12.89 17.32
C VAL A 22 -4.29 -13.29 16.73
N LEU A 23 -3.28 -13.51 17.58
CA LEU A 23 -1.96 -13.96 17.14
C LEU A 23 -2.01 -15.35 16.50
N GLU A 24 -2.80 -16.27 17.05
CA GLU A 24 -3.00 -17.61 16.46
C GLU A 24 -3.68 -17.55 15.10
N LEU A 25 -4.64 -16.62 14.91
CA LEU A 25 -5.24 -16.37 13.61
C LEU A 25 -4.22 -15.77 12.62
N GLU A 26 -3.39 -14.82 13.06
CA GLU A 26 -2.30 -14.26 12.25
C GLU A 26 -1.30 -15.33 11.80
N ILE A 27 -0.95 -16.27 12.68
CA ILE A 27 -0.07 -17.40 12.34
C ILE A 27 -0.72 -18.31 11.29
N GLN A 28 -2.02 -18.59 11.39
CA GLN A 28 -2.75 -19.36 10.38
C GLN A 28 -2.77 -18.65 9.03
N LEU A 29 -3.06 -17.35 9.01
CA LEU A 29 -3.01 -16.53 7.79
C LEU A 29 -1.61 -16.50 7.16
N ALA A 30 -0.56 -16.36 7.98
CA ALA A 30 0.82 -16.40 7.53
C ALA A 30 1.21 -17.77 6.95
N THR A 31 0.69 -18.87 7.50
CA THR A 31 0.91 -20.23 7.00
C THR A 31 0.26 -20.45 5.63
N ILE A 32 -0.90 -19.84 5.38
CA ILE A 32 -1.61 -19.89 4.10
C ILE A 32 -0.93 -18.99 3.05
N THR A 33 -0.22 -17.94 3.48
CA THR A 33 0.41 -16.97 2.60
C THR A 33 1.54 -17.59 1.78
N VAL A 34 1.46 -17.47 0.45
CA VAL A 34 2.45 -18.00 -0.48
C VAL A 34 3.80 -17.26 -0.32
N PRO A 35 4.94 -17.96 -0.21
CA PRO A 35 6.27 -17.37 -0.14
C PRO A 35 6.59 -16.43 -1.31
N GLN A 36 7.39 -15.39 -1.05
CA GLN A 36 7.67 -14.33 -2.03
C GLN A 36 8.40 -14.83 -3.30
N ASP A 37 9.24 -15.86 -3.18
CA ASP A 37 9.96 -16.47 -4.31
C ASP A 37 9.01 -17.12 -5.32
N GLN A 38 7.87 -17.65 -4.86
CA GLN A 38 6.84 -18.24 -5.70
C GLN A 38 5.92 -17.19 -6.35
N ARG A 39 6.04 -15.92 -5.95
CA ARG A 39 5.21 -14.80 -6.44
C ARG A 39 5.92 -13.91 -7.46
N ARG A 40 7.06 -14.35 -8.00
CA ARG A 40 7.88 -13.56 -8.94
C ARG A 40 7.47 -13.69 -10.40
N ASP A 41 6.81 -14.78 -10.75
CA ASP A 41 6.40 -15.09 -12.12
C ASP A 41 5.00 -14.53 -12.37
N GLU A 42 4.93 -13.30 -12.91
CA GLU A 42 3.69 -12.57 -13.16
C GLU A 42 2.71 -13.36 -14.05
N GLU A 43 3.21 -14.09 -15.06
CA GLU A 43 2.36 -14.89 -15.95
C GLU A 43 1.66 -16.03 -15.19
N LYS A 44 2.33 -16.63 -14.21
CA LYS A 44 1.76 -17.73 -13.41
C LYS A 44 0.74 -17.26 -12.38
N ILE A 45 0.98 -16.10 -11.76
CA ILE A 45 0.10 -15.59 -10.70
C ILE A 45 -1.06 -14.76 -11.25
N TYR A 46 -1.02 -14.35 -12.52
CA TYR A 46 -2.10 -13.56 -13.13
C TYR A 46 -3.30 -14.46 -13.48
N HIS A 47 -4.30 -14.51 -12.60
CA HIS A 47 -5.56 -15.21 -12.87
C HIS A 47 -6.70 -14.22 -13.05
N LYS A 48 -7.08 -13.97 -14.31
CA LYS A 48 -8.26 -13.17 -14.65
C LYS A 48 -9.50 -14.03 -14.59
N MET A 49 -10.50 -13.62 -13.82
CA MET A 49 -11.80 -14.27 -13.68
C MET A 49 -12.91 -13.23 -13.47
N SER A 50 -14.16 -13.63 -13.53
CA SER A 50 -15.31 -12.78 -13.20
C SER A 50 -15.57 -12.74 -11.69
N ILE A 51 -16.32 -11.73 -11.22
CA ILE A 51 -16.80 -11.68 -9.82
C ILE A 51 -17.60 -12.95 -9.47
N SER A 52 -18.40 -13.48 -10.39
CA SER A 52 -19.16 -14.73 -10.17
C SER A 52 -18.25 -15.96 -9.95
N GLU A 53 -17.14 -16.04 -10.67
CA GLU A 53 -16.14 -17.10 -10.48
C GLU A 53 -15.40 -16.91 -9.15
N LEU A 54 -15.07 -15.67 -8.78
CA LEU A 54 -14.49 -15.34 -7.47
C LEU A 54 -15.43 -15.71 -6.33
N GLN A 55 -16.74 -15.46 -6.46
CA GLN A 55 -17.75 -15.84 -5.48
C GLN A 55 -17.80 -17.37 -5.27
N THR A 56 -17.59 -18.13 -6.35
CA THR A 56 -17.51 -19.60 -6.29
C THR A 56 -16.19 -20.05 -5.65
N LEU A 57 -15.09 -19.35 -5.95
CA LEU A 57 -13.76 -19.65 -5.44
C LEU A 57 -13.64 -19.42 -3.92
N ALA A 58 -14.19 -18.32 -3.42
CA ALA A 58 -14.04 -17.88 -2.02
C ALA A 58 -15.39 -17.38 -1.45
N PRO A 59 -16.32 -18.28 -1.09
CA PRO A 59 -17.72 -17.94 -0.82
C PRO A 59 -17.99 -17.29 0.56
N SER A 60 -16.96 -17.01 1.37
CA SER A 60 -17.11 -16.51 2.75
C SER A 60 -17.65 -15.09 2.86
N MET A 61 -17.69 -14.32 1.77
CA MET A 61 -18.28 -12.98 1.71
C MET A 61 -18.99 -12.76 0.38
N ASP A 62 -19.87 -11.77 0.32
CA ASP A 62 -20.47 -11.31 -0.93
C ASP A 62 -19.51 -10.34 -1.61
N TRP A 63 -18.83 -10.83 -2.66
CA TRP A 63 -17.81 -10.05 -3.36
C TRP A 63 -18.41 -8.93 -4.20
N LEU A 64 -19.61 -9.13 -4.77
CA LEU A 64 -20.26 -8.10 -5.58
C LEU A 64 -20.69 -6.94 -4.68
N GLU A 65 -21.30 -7.23 -3.54
CA GLU A 65 -21.68 -6.21 -2.56
C GLU A 65 -20.46 -5.46 -2.03
N PHE A 66 -19.41 -6.21 -1.64
CA PHE A 66 -18.18 -5.63 -1.12
C PHE A 66 -17.48 -4.71 -2.12
N LEU A 67 -17.32 -5.15 -3.37
CA LEU A 67 -16.66 -4.36 -4.42
C LEU A 67 -17.51 -3.16 -4.84
N SER A 68 -18.84 -3.33 -4.93
CA SER A 68 -19.75 -2.22 -5.26
C SER A 68 -19.74 -1.14 -4.19
N PHE A 69 -19.64 -1.53 -2.91
CA PHE A 69 -19.49 -0.57 -1.81
C PHE A 69 -18.15 0.17 -1.88
N LEU A 70 -17.05 -0.54 -2.12
CA LEU A 70 -15.70 0.06 -2.15
C LEU A 70 -15.45 0.95 -3.36
N LEU A 71 -16.01 0.60 -4.52
CA LEU A 71 -15.77 1.29 -5.79
C LEU A 71 -16.90 2.25 -6.19
N SER A 72 -17.87 2.47 -5.30
CA SER A 72 -18.94 3.44 -5.51
C SER A 72 -18.36 4.81 -5.93
N PRO A 73 -18.91 5.46 -6.97
CA PRO A 73 -20.22 5.21 -7.61
C PRO A 73 -20.19 4.25 -8.82
N LEU A 74 -19.13 3.47 -9.02
CA LEU A 74 -19.05 2.55 -10.16
C LEU A 74 -20.10 1.44 -10.07
N GLU A 75 -20.91 1.28 -11.13
CA GLU A 75 -21.86 0.17 -11.24
C GLU A 75 -21.11 -1.10 -11.68
N LEU A 76 -21.12 -2.12 -10.82
CA LEU A 76 -20.48 -3.41 -11.08
C LEU A 76 -21.53 -4.50 -11.30
N GLY A 77 -21.19 -5.48 -12.13
CA GLY A 77 -21.98 -6.68 -12.35
C GLY A 77 -21.17 -7.96 -12.12
N ASP A 78 -21.87 -9.09 -12.04
CA ASP A 78 -21.26 -10.41 -11.80
C ASP A 78 -20.19 -10.82 -12.83
N SER A 79 -20.30 -10.31 -14.05
CA SER A 79 -19.36 -10.59 -15.15
C SER A 79 -18.11 -9.72 -15.14
N GLU A 80 -17.99 -8.78 -14.19
CA GLU A 80 -16.86 -7.85 -14.16
C GLU A 80 -15.54 -8.61 -13.96
N PRO A 81 -14.52 -8.34 -14.79
CA PRO A 81 -13.23 -9.01 -14.66
C PRO A 81 -12.44 -8.52 -13.44
N VAL A 82 -11.96 -9.46 -12.65
CA VAL A 82 -11.04 -9.26 -11.53
C VAL A 82 -9.78 -10.09 -11.76
N VAL A 83 -8.63 -9.55 -11.37
CA VAL A 83 -7.35 -10.27 -11.39
C VAL A 83 -7.04 -10.74 -9.98
N VAL A 84 -6.90 -12.06 -9.81
CA VAL A 84 -6.62 -12.70 -8.53
C VAL A 84 -5.21 -13.27 -8.55
N TYR A 85 -4.33 -12.73 -7.69
CA TYR A 85 -2.93 -13.14 -7.63
C TYR A 85 -2.66 -14.40 -6.79
N GLY A 86 -3.63 -14.83 -5.99
CA GLY A 86 -3.47 -15.95 -5.06
C GLY A 86 -4.80 -16.68 -4.88
N THR A 87 -5.16 -17.50 -5.85
CA THR A 87 -6.43 -18.24 -5.86
C THR A 87 -6.52 -19.21 -4.67
N GLU A 88 -5.47 -20.00 -4.45
CA GLU A 88 -5.35 -20.94 -3.33
C GLU A 88 -5.34 -20.23 -1.96
N TYR A 89 -4.76 -19.02 -1.90
CA TYR A 89 -4.80 -18.19 -0.70
C TYR A 89 -6.24 -17.78 -0.38
N LEU A 90 -6.98 -17.24 -1.36
CA LEU A 90 -8.37 -16.83 -1.15
C LEU A 90 -9.28 -18.00 -0.79
N GLN A 91 -9.11 -19.17 -1.41
CA GLN A 91 -9.84 -20.39 -1.04
C GLN A 91 -9.62 -20.75 0.43
N GLN A 92 -8.35 -20.89 0.85
CA GLN A 92 -8.01 -21.28 2.22
C GLN A 92 -8.38 -20.21 3.25
N VAL A 93 -8.27 -18.93 2.91
CA VAL A 93 -8.75 -17.84 3.76
C VAL A 93 -10.27 -17.89 3.88
N SER A 94 -10.99 -18.20 2.81
CA SER A 94 -12.44 -18.35 2.85
C SER A 94 -12.87 -19.48 3.80
N GLU A 95 -12.20 -20.62 3.73
CA GLU A 95 -12.39 -21.73 4.68
C GLU A 95 -12.03 -21.33 6.11
N LEU A 96 -10.92 -20.60 6.31
CA LEU A 96 -10.48 -20.11 7.61
C LEU A 96 -11.48 -19.14 8.23
N ILE A 97 -12.07 -18.23 7.44
CA ILE A 97 -13.11 -17.30 7.90
C ILE A 97 -14.33 -18.09 8.37
N ASN A 98 -14.81 -19.04 7.57
CA ASN A 98 -16.02 -19.82 7.88
C ASN A 98 -15.90 -20.67 9.14
N ARG A 99 -14.68 -21.11 9.51
CA ARG A 99 -14.44 -21.91 10.73
C ARG A 99 -14.06 -21.09 11.96
N THR A 100 -13.79 -19.80 11.81
CA THR A 100 -13.34 -18.94 12.92
C THR A 100 -14.53 -18.22 13.56
N GLU A 101 -14.54 -18.12 14.89
CA GLU A 101 -15.59 -17.36 15.58
C GLU A 101 -15.59 -15.88 15.13
N PRO A 102 -16.78 -15.29 14.88
CA PRO A 102 -16.90 -13.89 14.48
C PRO A 102 -16.25 -12.89 15.45
N SER A 103 -16.23 -13.22 16.75
CA SER A 103 -15.57 -12.41 17.79
C SER A 103 -14.06 -12.28 17.55
N ILE A 104 -13.39 -13.38 17.16
CA ILE A 104 -11.96 -13.43 16.87
C ILE A 104 -11.67 -12.66 15.58
N LEU A 105 -12.49 -12.84 14.54
CA LEU A 105 -12.37 -12.09 13.28
C LEU A 105 -12.50 -10.58 13.53
N ASN A 106 -13.51 -10.16 14.29
CA ASN A 106 -13.68 -8.76 14.67
C ASN A 106 -12.46 -8.24 15.45
N ASN A 107 -11.97 -9.00 16.43
CA ASN A 107 -10.78 -8.60 17.20
C ASN A 107 -9.53 -8.47 16.31
N TYR A 108 -9.36 -9.34 15.31
CA TYR A 108 -8.27 -9.23 14.33
C TYR A 108 -8.41 -7.99 13.44
N LEU A 109 -9.62 -7.68 12.94
CA LEU A 109 -9.86 -6.48 12.15
C LEU A 109 -9.60 -5.21 12.95
N ILE A 110 -10.11 -5.15 14.19
CA ILE A 110 -9.86 -4.02 15.11
C ILE A 110 -8.37 -3.92 15.45
N TRP A 111 -7.68 -5.05 15.65
CA TRP A 111 -6.24 -5.03 15.90
C TRP A 111 -5.46 -4.45 14.72
N ASN A 112 -5.79 -4.79 13.47
CA ASN A 112 -5.19 -4.17 12.28
C ASN A 112 -5.43 -2.66 12.24
N LEU A 113 -6.65 -2.22 12.55
CA LEU A 113 -6.96 -0.79 12.66
C LEU A 113 -6.10 -0.11 13.73
N VAL A 114 -6.03 -0.68 14.94
CA VAL A 114 -5.22 -0.16 16.05
C VAL A 114 -3.76 -0.06 15.65
N GLN A 115 -3.19 -1.08 15.00
CA GLN A 115 -1.79 -1.03 14.53
C GLN A 115 -1.54 0.14 13.58
N LYS A 116 -2.49 0.43 12.69
CA LYS A 116 -2.38 1.52 11.71
C LYS A 116 -2.57 2.90 12.35
N THR A 117 -3.36 3.03 13.41
CA THR A 117 -3.66 4.32 14.07
C THR A 117 -2.76 4.65 15.26
N THR A 118 -2.04 3.66 15.82
CA THR A 118 -1.25 3.82 17.06
C THR A 118 -0.25 4.98 16.99
N SER A 119 0.36 5.23 15.84
CA SER A 119 1.34 6.32 15.62
C SER A 119 0.73 7.72 15.64
N SER A 120 -0.59 7.84 15.63
CA SER A 120 -1.31 9.11 15.63
C SER A 120 -1.93 9.44 17.00
N LEU A 121 -1.80 8.55 17.99
CA LEU A 121 -2.38 8.71 19.32
C LEU A 121 -1.39 9.37 20.30
N ASP A 122 -1.75 9.41 21.58
CA ASP A 122 -0.90 10.01 22.61
C ASP A 122 0.41 9.23 22.84
N GLN A 123 1.37 9.86 23.53
CA GLN A 123 2.70 9.31 23.79
C GLN A 123 2.71 7.88 24.35
N ARG A 124 1.69 7.46 25.10
CA ARG A 124 1.63 6.10 25.67
C ARG A 124 1.52 5.04 24.58
N PHE A 125 0.75 5.34 23.54
CA PHE A 125 0.56 4.47 22.37
C PHE A 125 1.82 4.43 21.52
N GLU A 126 2.43 5.59 21.27
CA GLU A 126 3.72 5.69 20.56
C GLU A 126 4.79 4.85 21.27
N THR A 127 4.97 5.02 22.58
CA THR A 127 5.97 4.26 23.36
C THR A 127 5.72 2.75 23.34
N ALA A 128 4.45 2.31 23.35
CA ALA A 128 4.13 0.89 23.24
C ALA A 128 4.50 0.33 21.85
N GLN A 129 4.32 1.12 20.78
CA GLN A 129 4.72 0.74 19.42
C GLN A 129 6.24 0.77 19.25
N GLU A 130 6.93 1.77 19.82
CA GLU A 130 8.39 1.89 19.77
C GLU A 130 9.09 0.65 20.33
N LYS A 131 8.62 0.09 21.45
CA LYS A 131 9.15 -1.17 22.01
C LYS A 131 9.12 -2.34 21.03
N LEU A 132 8.03 -2.44 20.25
CA LEU A 132 7.91 -3.47 19.21
C LEU A 132 8.91 -3.21 18.07
N LEU A 133 8.98 -1.98 17.60
CA LEU A 133 9.87 -1.60 16.50
C LEU A 133 11.35 -1.73 16.90
N GLU A 134 11.70 -1.43 18.16
CA GLU A 134 13.02 -1.70 18.74
C GLU A 134 13.37 -3.18 18.69
N THR A 135 12.41 -4.05 18.97
CA THR A 135 12.61 -5.50 18.92
C THR A 135 12.79 -5.99 17.48
N LEU A 136 12.03 -5.43 16.53
CA LEU A 136 12.07 -5.84 15.12
C LEU A 136 13.31 -5.34 14.38
N TYR A 137 13.70 -4.09 14.61
CA TYR A 137 14.78 -3.43 13.85
C TYR A 137 16.09 -3.30 14.64
N GLY A 138 16.08 -3.61 15.95
CA GLY A 138 17.26 -3.52 16.81
C GLY A 138 17.72 -2.10 17.13
N THR A 139 17.03 -1.07 16.64
CA THR A 139 17.37 0.35 16.84
C THR A 139 16.27 1.07 17.61
N LYS A 140 16.66 2.00 18.48
CA LYS A 140 15.71 2.88 19.19
C LYS A 140 15.09 3.87 18.22
N LYS A 141 13.80 3.69 17.91
CA LYS A 141 13.05 4.60 17.03
C LYS A 141 12.80 5.97 17.68
N SER A 142 12.98 6.09 19.01
CA SER A 142 12.85 7.33 19.78
C SER A 142 13.81 8.46 19.36
N CYS A 143 14.59 8.28 18.28
CA CYS A 143 15.53 9.25 17.76
C CYS A 143 14.97 10.12 16.62
N THR A 144 13.81 9.81 16.02
CA THR A 144 13.21 10.68 14.98
C THR A 144 12.44 11.82 15.63
N PRO A 145 12.87 13.08 15.49
CA PRO A 145 12.14 14.21 16.04
C PRO A 145 10.74 14.33 15.43
N ARG A 146 9.76 14.76 16.23
CA ARG A 146 8.35 14.88 15.80
C ARG A 146 8.16 15.64 14.49
N TRP A 147 8.94 16.70 14.26
CA TRP A 147 8.85 17.47 13.01
C TRP A 147 9.22 16.66 11.77
N GLN A 148 10.19 15.72 11.87
CA GLN A 148 10.55 14.83 10.77
C GLN A 148 9.44 13.83 10.49
N THR A 149 8.83 13.28 11.55
CA THR A 149 7.65 12.41 11.41
C THR A 149 6.50 13.15 10.76
N CYS A 150 6.22 14.41 11.16
CA CYS A 150 5.18 15.22 10.53
C CYS A 150 5.47 15.48 9.04
N ILE A 151 6.73 15.75 8.66
CA ILE A 151 7.11 15.92 7.26
C ILE A 151 6.87 14.61 6.49
N SER A 152 7.34 13.47 7.01
CA SER A 152 7.13 12.17 6.37
C SER A 152 5.65 11.86 6.18
N ASN A 153 4.83 12.04 7.22
CA ASN A 153 3.38 11.80 7.11
C ASN A 153 2.71 12.76 6.13
N THR A 154 3.20 14.01 6.02
CA THR A 154 2.68 14.97 5.06
C THR A 154 3.11 14.61 3.64
N ASP A 155 4.31 14.07 3.45
CA ASP A 155 4.81 13.59 2.16
C ASP A 155 4.05 12.34 1.69
N ASP A 156 3.77 11.40 2.60
CA ASP A 156 2.97 10.21 2.33
C ASP A 156 1.53 10.56 1.87
N ALA A 157 0.95 11.65 2.40
CA ALA A 157 -0.42 12.05 2.09
C ALA A 157 -0.54 13.11 0.97
N LEU A 158 0.41 14.05 0.92
CA LEU A 158 0.39 15.27 0.09
C LEU A 158 1.70 15.44 -0.70
N GLY A 159 2.31 14.33 -1.11
CA GLY A 159 3.63 14.30 -1.74
C GLY A 159 3.74 15.15 -3.02
N PHE A 160 2.69 15.28 -3.83
CA PHE A 160 2.74 16.17 -5.00
C PHE A 160 2.73 17.65 -4.61
N ALA A 161 1.96 18.03 -3.58
CA ALA A 161 1.96 19.40 -3.07
C ALA A 161 3.32 19.77 -2.46
N LEU A 162 3.88 18.90 -1.61
CA LEU A 162 5.23 19.08 -1.08
C LEU A 162 6.30 19.03 -2.18
N GLY A 163 6.14 18.14 -3.16
CA GLY A 163 6.99 18.05 -4.34
C GLY A 163 7.05 19.36 -5.11
N SER A 164 5.91 20.03 -5.32
CA SER A 164 5.85 21.36 -5.96
C SER A 164 6.71 22.38 -5.22
N LEU A 165 6.63 22.39 -3.88
CA LEU A 165 7.44 23.28 -3.04
C LEU A 165 8.93 22.91 -3.07
N PHE A 166 9.23 21.62 -2.98
CA PHE A 166 10.59 21.09 -2.99
C PHE A 166 11.31 21.42 -4.29
N VAL A 167 10.67 21.17 -5.42
CA VAL A 167 11.19 21.46 -6.77
C VAL A 167 11.47 22.94 -6.93
N LYS A 168 10.52 23.81 -6.55
CA LYS A 168 10.70 25.27 -6.60
C LYS A 168 11.86 25.76 -5.73
N ALA A 169 12.14 25.09 -4.62
CA ALA A 169 13.18 25.49 -3.68
C ALA A 169 14.57 24.94 -4.03
N THR A 170 14.66 23.75 -4.64
CA THR A 170 15.92 22.98 -4.69
C THR A 170 16.30 22.45 -6.07
N PHE A 171 15.35 22.31 -6.99
CA PHE A 171 15.59 21.60 -8.23
C PHE A 171 16.01 22.54 -9.36
N ASP A 172 17.24 22.34 -9.86
CA ASP A 172 17.77 23.06 -11.01
C ASP A 172 17.33 22.39 -12.32
N ARG A 173 16.78 23.19 -13.24
CA ARG A 173 16.31 22.69 -14.54
C ARG A 173 17.44 22.06 -15.36
N GLN A 174 18.66 22.56 -15.24
CA GLN A 174 19.81 21.99 -15.94
C GLN A 174 20.08 20.54 -15.52
N SER A 175 19.74 20.16 -14.28
CA SER A 175 19.89 18.79 -13.80
C SER A 175 18.95 17.81 -14.52
N LYS A 176 17.77 18.25 -14.97
CA LYS A 176 16.85 17.42 -15.76
C LYS A 176 17.45 17.08 -17.13
N GLU A 177 17.95 18.08 -17.85
CA GLU A 177 18.57 17.89 -19.18
C GLU A 177 19.78 16.96 -19.13
N ILE A 178 20.61 17.06 -18.08
CA ILE A 178 21.76 16.17 -17.90
C ILE A 178 21.28 14.73 -17.66
N ALA A 179 20.27 14.53 -16.81
CA ALA A 179 19.74 13.21 -16.52
C ALA A 179 19.05 12.57 -17.76
N GLU A 180 18.34 13.36 -18.56
CA GLU A 180 17.77 12.93 -19.85
C GLU A 180 18.86 12.43 -20.81
N GLY A 181 19.96 13.18 -20.93
CA GLY A 181 21.13 12.77 -21.70
C GLY A 181 21.71 11.44 -21.20
N MET A 182 21.91 11.30 -19.88
CA MET A 182 22.42 10.05 -19.29
C MET A 182 21.50 8.85 -19.56
N ILE A 183 20.18 9.01 -19.45
CA ILE A 183 19.22 7.94 -19.74
C ILE A 183 19.30 7.54 -21.21
N SER A 184 19.41 8.52 -22.12
CA SER A 184 19.59 8.25 -23.55
C SER A 184 20.88 7.48 -23.83
N GLU A 185 21.99 7.84 -23.19
CA GLU A 185 23.27 7.14 -23.34
C GLU A 185 23.20 5.70 -22.81
N ILE A 186 22.56 5.49 -21.66
CA ILE A 186 22.37 4.15 -21.07
C ILE A 186 21.50 3.29 -21.99
N ARG A 187 20.42 3.86 -22.55
CA ARG A 187 19.54 3.15 -23.50
C ARG A 187 20.30 2.74 -24.75
N ALA A 188 21.09 3.64 -25.34
CA ALA A 188 21.92 3.34 -26.50
C ALA A 188 22.94 2.23 -26.21
N ALA A 189 23.62 2.28 -25.05
CA ALA A 189 24.56 1.23 -24.64
C ALA A 189 23.86 -0.12 -24.39
N PHE A 190 22.63 -0.11 -23.85
CA PHE A 190 21.83 -1.31 -23.69
C PHE A 190 21.47 -1.94 -25.04
N GLU A 191 21.04 -1.14 -26.01
CA GLU A 191 20.75 -1.61 -27.37
C GLU A 191 21.98 -2.17 -28.09
N GLU A 192 23.14 -1.50 -27.99
CA GLU A 192 24.41 -2.02 -28.53
C GLU A 192 24.79 -3.35 -27.87
N THR A 193 24.52 -3.49 -26.57
CA THR A 193 24.75 -4.74 -25.86
C THR A 193 23.82 -5.85 -26.38
N LEU A 194 22.55 -5.56 -26.65
CA LEU A 194 21.58 -6.54 -27.19
C LEU A 194 22.09 -7.18 -28.48
N GLU A 195 22.70 -6.40 -29.38
CA GLU A 195 23.24 -6.90 -30.66
C GLU A 195 24.32 -7.97 -30.47
N ASN A 196 25.08 -7.90 -29.36
CA ASN A 196 26.19 -8.80 -29.07
C ASN A 196 25.80 -10.01 -28.20
N LEU A 197 24.53 -10.13 -27.78
CA LEU A 197 24.08 -11.24 -26.92
C LEU A 197 23.88 -12.54 -27.71
N VAL A 198 24.81 -13.48 -27.51
CA VAL A 198 24.84 -14.80 -28.17
C VAL A 198 23.75 -15.77 -27.68
N TRP A 199 23.17 -15.53 -26.49
CA TRP A 199 22.15 -16.41 -25.92
C TRP A 199 20.73 -16.08 -26.39
N MET A 200 20.52 -14.92 -27.02
CA MET A 200 19.24 -14.51 -27.61
C MET A 200 19.23 -14.81 -29.10
N ASP A 201 18.10 -15.24 -29.65
CA ASP A 201 17.91 -15.28 -31.09
C ASP A 201 17.62 -13.87 -31.66
N GLU A 202 17.67 -13.74 -32.98
CA GLU A 202 17.48 -12.45 -33.67
C GLU A 202 16.09 -11.85 -33.47
N LYS A 203 15.04 -12.68 -33.46
CA LYS A 203 13.66 -12.22 -33.26
C LYS A 203 13.48 -11.67 -31.85
N THR A 204 14.02 -12.36 -30.85
CA THR A 204 13.97 -11.91 -29.45
C THR A 204 14.78 -10.64 -29.23
N ARG A 205 15.95 -10.49 -29.89
CA ARG A 205 16.73 -9.24 -29.86
C ARG A 205 15.95 -8.05 -30.43
N LEU A 206 15.28 -8.24 -31.56
CA LEU A 206 14.47 -7.19 -32.18
C LEU A 206 13.33 -6.74 -31.25
N ALA A 207 12.60 -7.69 -30.65
CA ALA A 207 11.55 -7.37 -29.68
C ALA A 207 12.08 -6.67 -28.42
N ALA A 208 13.26 -7.06 -27.94
CA ALA A 208 13.91 -6.39 -26.80
C ALA A 208 14.31 -4.95 -27.14
N LYS A 209 14.77 -4.70 -28.36
CA LYS A 209 15.06 -3.35 -28.85
C LYS A 209 13.80 -2.50 -28.97
N GLU A 210 12.73 -3.02 -29.59
CA GLU A 210 11.44 -2.33 -29.68
C GLU A 210 10.90 -1.96 -28.28
N LYS A 211 11.08 -2.85 -27.29
CA LYS A 211 10.74 -2.55 -25.90
C LYS A 211 11.62 -1.45 -25.30
N ALA A 212 12.93 -1.50 -25.55
CA ALA A 212 13.89 -0.49 -25.08
C ALA A 212 13.56 0.89 -25.65
N ASP A 213 13.22 0.97 -26.94
CA ASP A 213 12.76 2.19 -27.62
C ASP A 213 11.48 2.74 -26.97
N ALA A 214 10.56 1.87 -26.57
CA ALA A 214 9.26 2.23 -25.99
C ALA A 214 9.31 2.60 -24.49
N ILE A 215 10.48 2.52 -23.82
CA ILE A 215 10.59 2.93 -22.40
C ILE A 215 10.31 4.43 -22.30
N TYR A 216 9.32 4.79 -21.49
CA TYR A 216 9.01 6.17 -21.15
C TYR A 216 9.68 6.55 -19.83
N ASP A 217 10.50 7.61 -19.85
CA ASP A 217 11.22 8.11 -18.68
C ASP A 217 10.47 9.27 -18.00
N MET A 218 10.46 9.25 -16.66
CA MET A 218 9.97 10.33 -15.81
C MET A 218 11.10 10.78 -14.90
N ILE A 219 11.49 12.05 -14.98
CA ILE A 219 12.72 12.56 -14.34
C ILE A 219 12.37 13.69 -13.36
N GLY A 220 12.69 13.47 -12.09
CA GLY A 220 12.53 14.46 -11.03
C GLY A 220 11.09 14.58 -10.55
N PHE A 221 10.21 15.15 -11.37
CA PHE A 221 8.83 15.42 -11.02
C PHE A 221 7.91 15.43 -12.25
N PRO A 222 6.60 15.10 -12.08
CA PRO A 222 5.64 15.24 -13.17
C PRO A 222 5.27 16.71 -13.38
N ASP A 223 5.16 17.16 -14.62
CA ASP A 223 5.05 18.59 -14.95
C ASP A 223 3.81 19.27 -14.33
N PHE A 224 2.70 18.53 -14.17
CA PHE A 224 1.44 19.06 -13.62
C PHE A 224 1.59 19.70 -12.22
N ILE A 225 2.55 19.28 -11.41
CA ILE A 225 2.71 19.83 -10.04
C ILE A 225 3.24 21.26 -10.04
N LEU A 226 3.75 21.74 -11.17
CA LEU A 226 4.15 23.14 -11.33
C LEU A 226 2.98 24.04 -11.76
N GLU A 227 1.90 23.45 -12.27
CA GLU A 227 0.70 24.15 -12.71
C GLU A 227 -0.31 24.20 -11.56
N PRO A 228 -0.56 25.37 -10.94
CA PRO A 228 -1.37 25.44 -9.72
C PRO A 228 -2.77 24.85 -9.85
N ARG A 229 -3.42 25.03 -11.00
CA ARG A 229 -4.78 24.51 -11.23
C ARG A 229 -4.80 22.98 -11.28
N GLU A 230 -3.88 22.38 -12.03
CA GLU A 230 -3.82 20.91 -12.15
C GLU A 230 -3.45 20.27 -10.81
N LEU A 231 -2.57 20.91 -10.05
CA LEU A 231 -2.24 20.46 -8.69
C LEU A 231 -3.43 20.60 -7.73
N ASP A 232 -4.17 21.71 -7.78
CA ASP A 232 -5.37 21.91 -6.96
C ASP A 232 -6.46 20.88 -7.31
N ASP A 233 -6.64 20.56 -8.59
CA ASP A 233 -7.59 19.55 -9.06
C ASP A 233 -7.28 18.15 -8.50
N VAL A 234 -6.01 17.78 -8.33
CA VAL A 234 -5.60 16.49 -7.70
C VAL A 234 -6.05 16.40 -6.24
N TYR A 235 -6.13 17.53 -5.55
CA TYR A 235 -6.53 17.60 -4.14
C TYR A 235 -7.95 18.15 -3.96
N ASP A 236 -8.76 18.16 -5.03
CA ASP A 236 -10.17 18.50 -4.92
C ASP A 236 -10.90 17.52 -3.98
N GLY A 237 -11.78 18.06 -3.14
CA GLY A 237 -12.46 17.28 -2.09
C GLY A 237 -11.62 16.97 -0.84
N VAL A 238 -10.33 17.33 -0.79
CA VAL A 238 -9.51 17.17 0.43
C VAL A 238 -9.62 18.41 1.33
N SER A 239 -10.15 18.24 2.54
CA SER A 239 -10.20 19.30 3.56
C SER A 239 -9.31 18.97 4.75
N ILE A 240 -8.34 19.85 5.06
CA ILE A 240 -7.46 19.70 6.23
C ILE A 240 -7.99 20.55 7.37
N VAL A 241 -8.43 19.88 8.45
CA VAL A 241 -8.89 20.56 9.67
C VAL A 241 -7.74 20.68 10.66
N VAL A 242 -7.37 21.93 10.99
CA VAL A 242 -6.38 22.18 12.05
C VAL A 242 -7.08 22.11 13.40
N HIS A 243 -7.03 20.96 14.06
CA HIS A 243 -7.50 20.85 15.43
C HIS A 243 -6.53 21.53 16.39
N SER A 244 -6.99 22.59 17.08
CA SER A 244 -6.23 23.30 18.12
C SER A 244 -6.17 22.57 19.46
N THR A 245 -6.78 21.39 19.57
CA THR A 245 -6.84 20.59 20.80
C THR A 245 -6.33 19.17 20.54
N ASN A 246 -5.49 18.67 21.44
CA ASN A 246 -4.77 17.39 21.38
C ASN A 246 -5.69 16.15 21.40
N LEU A 247 -6.47 15.92 20.34
CA LEU A 247 -7.14 14.65 20.05
C LEU A 247 -7.32 14.58 18.52
N PRO A 248 -6.70 13.62 17.81
CA PRO A 248 -7.05 13.36 16.43
C PRO A 248 -8.43 12.70 16.41
N SER A 249 -9.39 13.33 15.75
CA SER A 249 -10.56 12.64 15.24
C SER A 249 -10.09 11.44 14.40
N LEU A 250 -10.72 10.29 14.63
CA LEU A 250 -10.62 9.07 13.83
C LEU A 250 -11.27 9.26 12.44
N GLU A 251 -10.95 10.37 11.76
CA GLU A 251 -11.18 10.49 10.33
C GLU A 251 -9.97 9.85 9.65
N LEU A 252 -10.02 8.53 9.56
CA LEU A 252 -9.49 7.85 8.38
C LEU A 252 -10.07 8.60 7.20
N TRP A 253 -9.25 9.46 6.57
CA TRP A 253 -9.40 10.05 5.25
C TRP A 253 -10.65 9.54 4.53
N SER A 254 -11.81 10.08 4.87
CA SER A 254 -13.01 9.85 4.10
C SER A 254 -12.89 10.82 2.94
N CYS A 255 -12.31 10.35 1.83
CA CYS A 255 -12.58 10.96 0.54
C CYS A 255 -14.08 10.78 0.30
N SER A 256 -14.89 11.70 0.80
CA SER A 256 -16.24 11.89 0.36
C SER A 256 -16.17 12.45 -1.05
N TRP A 257 -16.26 11.56 -2.04
CA TRP A 257 -16.47 11.92 -3.43
C TRP A 257 -17.72 12.79 -3.54
N PRO A 258 -17.66 14.01 -4.10
CA PRO A 258 -18.85 14.78 -4.40
C PRO A 258 -19.74 14.03 -5.40
N GLN A 259 -21.05 14.12 -5.19
CA GLN A 259 -22.11 13.57 -6.04
C GLN A 259 -22.09 14.09 -7.47
#